data_AF-A0A4P9Z828-F1
#
_entry.id   AF-A0A4P9Z828-F1
#
_cell.length_a   1.000
_cell.length_b   1.000
_cell.length_c   1.000
_cell.angle_alpha   90.00
_cell.angle_beta   90.00
_cell.angle_gamma   90.00
#
_symmetry.space_group_name_H-M   'P 1'
#
loop_
_entity.id
_entity.type
_entity.pdbx_description
1 polymer ?
#
loop_
_entity_poly.entity_id
_entity_poly.type
_entity_poly.pdbx_seq_one_letter_code
_entity_poly.pdbx_strand_id
1 'polypeptide(L)' 'PRPEAPYARSPELRITHKLAERRRRQEMKELFDDLREALPVEPHLKTSKWEILTK' A
#
# COMPACT_ATOMS: atom_id res chain seq x y z
N PRO A 1 -9.18 -21.50 10.42
CA PRO A 1 -9.90 -21.25 9.13
C PRO A 1 -9.85 -19.76 8.76
N ARG A 2 -9.07 -19.39 7.73
CA ARG A 2 -9.10 -18.01 7.20
C ARG A 2 -10.44 -17.82 6.49
N PRO A 3 -11.20 -16.73 6.74
CA PRO A 3 -12.39 -16.45 5.98
C PRO A 3 -11.97 -16.24 4.51
N GLU A 4 -12.34 -17.17 3.65
CA GLU A 4 -12.24 -17.03 2.20
C GLU A 4 -13.04 -15.77 1.84
N ALA A 5 -12.34 -14.71 1.44
CA ALA A 5 -13.00 -13.48 1.02
C ALA A 5 -14.00 -13.83 -0.10
N PRO A 6 -15.25 -13.36 -0.05
CA PRO A 6 -16.34 -13.84 -0.91
C PRO A 6 -16.09 -13.65 -2.42
N TYR A 7 -15.10 -12.84 -2.79
CA TYR A 7 -14.70 -12.51 -4.16
C TYR A 7 -13.69 -13.49 -4.79
N ALA A 8 -13.28 -14.57 -4.13
CA ALA A 8 -12.29 -15.51 -4.67
C ALA A 8 -12.92 -16.82 -5.20
N ARG A 9 -13.99 -16.75 -6.00
CA ARG A 9 -14.65 -17.98 -6.48
C ARG A 9 -14.06 -18.56 -7.78
N SER A 10 -13.16 -17.86 -8.49
CA SER A 10 -12.46 -18.42 -9.67
C SER A 10 -10.94 -18.13 -9.69
N PRO A 11 -10.11 -19.00 -10.28
CA PRO A 11 -8.67 -18.78 -10.44
C PRO A 11 -8.32 -17.48 -11.18
N GLU A 12 -9.07 -17.14 -12.21
CA GLU A 12 -8.89 -15.93 -13.02
C GLU A 12 -9.14 -14.69 -12.18
N LEU A 13 -10.24 -14.70 -11.40
CA LEU A 13 -10.60 -13.60 -10.50
C LEU A 13 -9.53 -13.40 -9.40
N ARG A 14 -8.90 -14.47 -8.92
CA ARG A 14 -7.77 -14.35 -7.98
C ARG A 14 -6.56 -13.64 -8.60
N ILE A 15 -6.25 -13.90 -9.88
CA ILE A 15 -5.15 -13.25 -10.59
C ILE A 15 -5.46 -11.78 -10.79
N THR A 16 -6.67 -11.44 -11.26
CA THR A 16 -7.07 -10.04 -11.48
C THR A 16 -7.06 -9.26 -10.16
N HIS A 17 -7.59 -9.82 -9.08
CA HIS A 17 -7.53 -9.19 -7.75
C HIS A 17 -6.08 -9.01 -7.27
N LYS A 18 -5.21 -10.02 -7.44
CA LYS A 18 -3.80 -9.91 -7.05
C LYS A 18 -3.09 -8.78 -7.80
N LEU A 19 -3.36 -8.64 -9.10
CA LEU A 19 -2.80 -7.55 -9.92
C LEU A 19 -3.37 -6.18 -9.50
N ALA A 20 -4.67 -6.09 -9.28
CA ALA A 20 -5.33 -4.86 -8.84
C ALA A 20 -4.80 -4.39 -7.47
N GLU A 21 -4.69 -5.29 -6.49
CA GLU A 21 -4.16 -4.95 -5.17
C GLU A 21 -2.67 -4.63 -5.21
N ARG A 22 -1.90 -5.23 -6.13
CA ARG A 22 -0.51 -4.84 -6.34
C ARG A 22 -0.41 -3.40 -6.85
N ARG A 23 -1.26 -3.00 -7.81
CA ARG A 23 -1.33 -1.61 -8.31
C ARG A 23 -1.72 -0.65 -7.19
N ARG A 24 -2.78 -0.95 -6.44
CA ARG A 24 -3.21 -0.14 -5.28
C ARG A 24 -2.09 0.03 -4.25
N ARG A 25 -1.31 -1.03 -3.98
CA ARG A 25 -0.17 -0.95 -3.05
C ARG A 25 1.02 -0.15 -3.60
N GLN A 26 1.22 -0.16 -4.92
CA GLN A 26 2.26 0.64 -5.58
C GLN A 26 1.90 2.13 -5.53
N GLU A 27 0.67 2.49 -5.93
CA GLU A 27 0.15 3.87 -5.84
C GLU A 27 0.21 4.38 -4.39
N MET A 28 -0.20 3.56 -3.42
CA MET A 28 -0.09 3.90 -2.00
C MET A 28 1.37 4.13 -1.58
N LYS A 29 2.33 3.39 -2.13
CA LYS A 29 3.75 3.62 -1.79
C LYS A 29 4.19 4.99 -2.31
N GLU A 30 3.91 5.28 -3.57
CA GLU A 30 4.26 6.54 -4.23
C GLU A 30 3.68 7.75 -3.47
N LEU A 31 2.40 7.70 -3.09
CA LEU A 31 1.77 8.76 -2.29
C LEU A 31 2.46 9.00 -0.94
N PHE A 32 2.96 7.94 -0.29
CA PHE A 32 3.68 8.07 0.98
C PHE A 32 5.11 8.59 0.78
N ASP A 33 5.75 8.24 -0.33
CA ASP A 33 7.07 8.75 -0.70
C ASP A 33 6.97 10.26 -1.01
N ASP A 34 5.97 10.68 -1.81
CA ASP A 34 5.69 12.10 -2.10
C ASP A 34 5.37 12.91 -0.84
N LEU A 35 4.53 12.37 0.04
CA LEU A 35 4.19 13.02 1.31
C LEU A 35 5.43 13.20 2.19
N ARG A 36 6.29 12.17 2.27
CA ARG A 36 7.55 12.24 3.02
C ARG A 36 8.46 13.35 2.48
N GLU A 37 8.56 13.51 1.16
CA GLU A 37 9.36 14.56 0.53
C GLU A 37 8.81 15.97 0.79
N ALA A 38 7.48 16.10 0.90
CA ALA A 38 6.82 17.36 1.21
C ALA A 38 6.92 17.78 2.69
N LEU A 39 7.18 16.83 3.60
CA LEU A 39 7.32 17.11 5.02
C LEU A 39 8.72 17.68 5.35
N PRO A 40 8.84 18.58 6.35
CA PRO A 40 10.12 19.13 6.80
C PRO A 40 10.89 18.11 7.67
N VAL A 41 11.02 16.87 7.21
CA VAL A 41 11.70 15.77 7.90
C VAL A 41 13.01 15.48 7.17
N GLU A 42 14.06 15.13 7.93
CA GLU A 42 15.36 14.83 7.34
C GLU A 42 15.25 13.73 6.26
N PRO A 43 15.74 13.99 5.03
CA PRO A 43 15.50 13.14 3.87
C PRO A 43 16.10 11.73 4.00
N HIS A 44 16.91 11.44 5.03
CA HIS A 44 17.67 10.19 5.16
C HIS A 44 17.21 9.33 6.34
N LEU A 45 16.21 9.78 7.12
CA LEU A 45 15.67 8.97 8.21
C LEU A 45 14.64 7.98 7.66
N LYS A 46 14.74 6.70 8.00
CA LYS A 46 13.71 5.71 7.65
C LYS A 46 12.47 5.92 8.53
N THR A 47 11.57 6.79 8.09
CA THR A 47 10.30 7.08 8.74
C THR A 47 9.24 6.05 8.31
N SER A 48 8.59 5.42 9.28
CA SER A 48 7.48 4.50 9.06
C SER A 48 6.22 5.23 8.60
N LYS A 49 5.27 4.50 7.98
CA LYS A 49 3.99 5.08 7.56
C LYS A 49 3.22 5.73 8.71
N TRP A 50 3.25 5.13 9.90
CA TRP A 50 2.57 5.68 11.06
C TRP A 50 3.22 7.01 11.49
N GLU A 51 4.55 7.08 11.50
CA GLU A 51 5.26 8.32 11.79
C GLU A 51 4.96 9.41 10.74
N ILE A 52 4.89 9.06 9.44
CA ILE A 52 4.49 10.00 8.38
C ILE A 52 3.07 10.55 8.60
N LEU A 53 2.14 9.74 9.16
CA LEU A 53 0.76 10.17 9.41
C LEU A 53 0.56 10.93 10.74
N THR A 54 1.55 10.91 11.64
CA THR A 54 1.40 11.44 13.01
C THR A 54 2.38 12.55 13.38
N LYS A 55 3.37 12.80 12.53
CA LYS A 55 4.33 13.91 12.62
C LYS A 55 3.85 15.09 11.79
#